data_AF-A0A498NWP6-F1
#
_entry.id   AF-A0A498NWP6-F1
#
_cell.length_a   1.000
_cell.length_b   1.000
_cell.length_c   1.000
_cell.angle_alpha   90.00
_cell.angle_beta   90.00
_cell.angle_gamma   90.00
#
_symmetry.space_group_name_H-M   'P 1'
#
loop_
_entity.id
_entity.type
_entity.pdbx_description
1 polymer ?
#
loop_
_entity_poly.entity_id
_entity_poly.type
_entity_poly.pdbx_seq_one_letter_code
_entity_poly.pdbx_strand_id
1 'polypeptide(L)'
;MAIHVECLCAKYVAVIKFAEAILTGGNLNFPSDPDNIVVMREDIDQTLLNESEDLSDLCMACGNKYPYTDDKVDTWIECDSCSGWYHWDCMSRPSIEEVFICPGCQGPL
;
A
#
# COMPACT_ATOMS: atom_id res chain seq x y z
N MET A 1 -24.06 6.96 -12.88
CA MET A 1 -22.69 7.50 -12.92
C MET A 1 -21.67 6.35 -12.83
N ALA A 2 -21.73 5.38 -13.75
CA ALA A 2 -20.91 4.14 -13.70
C ALA A 2 -19.96 3.97 -14.91
N ILE A 3 -20.25 4.66 -16.02
CA ILE A 3 -19.60 4.43 -17.32
C ILE A 3 -18.15 4.98 -17.35
N HIS A 4 -17.78 5.88 -16.43
CA HIS A 4 -16.46 6.53 -16.44
C HIS A 4 -15.37 5.76 -15.67
N VAL A 5 -15.73 4.89 -14.73
CA VAL A 5 -14.76 4.15 -13.88
C VAL A 5 -14.24 2.91 -14.62
N GLU A 6 -15.12 2.22 -15.36
CA GLU A 6 -14.76 1.03 -16.17
C GLU A 6 -13.75 1.35 -17.28
N CYS A 7 -13.83 2.55 -17.87
CA CYS A 7 -12.94 2.94 -18.96
C CYS A 7 -11.53 3.34 -18.48
N LEU A 8 -11.36 3.72 -17.21
CA LEU A 8 -10.05 4.08 -16.65
C LEU A 8 -9.27 2.85 -16.18
N CYS A 9 -9.94 1.88 -15.55
CA CYS A 9 -9.28 0.65 -15.09
C CYS A 9 -8.77 -0.21 -16.25
N ALA A 10 -9.53 -0.29 -17.36
CA ALA A 10 -9.11 -1.03 -18.55
C ALA A 10 -7.83 -0.45 -19.19
N LYS A 11 -7.63 0.87 -19.12
CA LYS A 11 -6.43 1.53 -19.68
C LYS A 11 -5.16 1.17 -18.91
N TYR A 12 -5.23 1.13 -17.58
CA TYR A 12 -4.08 0.78 -16.75
C TYR A 12 -3.63 -0.67 -16.97
N VAL A 13 -4.59 -1.60 -17.00
CA VAL A 13 -4.32 -3.02 -17.28
C VAL A 13 -3.62 -3.20 -18.63
N ALA A 14 -4.11 -2.53 -19.68
CA ALA A 14 -3.50 -2.60 -21.01
C ALA A 14 -2.06 -2.06 -21.03
N VAL A 15 -1.78 -0.96 -20.33
CA VAL A 15 -0.43 -0.38 -20.25
C VAL A 15 0.54 -1.35 -19.56
N ILE A 16 0.12 -1.96 -18.45
CA ILE A 16 0.96 -2.93 -17.72
C ILE A 16 1.22 -4.17 -18.57
N LYS A 17 0.18 -4.80 -19.11
CA LYS A 17 0.34 -6.01 -19.92
C LYS A 17 1.14 -5.76 -21.20
N PHE A 18 1.04 -4.57 -21.78
CA PHE A 18 1.91 -4.14 -22.87
C PHE A 18 3.38 -4.04 -22.44
N ALA A 19 3.66 -3.39 -21.32
CA ALA A 19 5.02 -3.28 -20.79
C ALA A 19 5.62 -4.65 -20.44
N GLU A 20 4.84 -5.50 -19.78
CA GLU A 20 5.20 -6.87 -19.43
C GLU A 20 5.56 -7.68 -20.69
N ALA A 21 4.73 -7.62 -21.73
CA ALA A 21 4.98 -8.32 -22.98
C ALA A 21 6.23 -7.79 -23.72
N ILE A 22 6.51 -6.49 -23.68
CA ILE A 22 7.77 -5.95 -24.23
C ILE A 22 8.98 -6.48 -23.47
N LEU A 23 8.95 -6.42 -22.14
CA LEU A 23 10.10 -6.79 -21.29
C LEU A 23 10.40 -8.29 -21.34
N THR A 24 9.37 -9.12 -21.51
CA THR A 24 9.48 -10.59 -21.54
C THR A 24 9.58 -11.16 -22.96
N GLY A 25 9.43 -10.34 -24.01
CA GLY A 25 9.32 -10.82 -25.40
C GLY A 25 8.03 -11.59 -25.67
N GLY A 26 6.97 -11.32 -24.89
CA GLY A 26 5.66 -11.93 -24.98
C GLY A 26 4.79 -11.42 -26.13
N ASN A 27 3.56 -11.94 -26.19
CA ASN A 27 2.58 -11.55 -27.20
C ASN A 27 1.90 -10.21 -26.84
N LEU A 28 1.86 -9.27 -27.78
CA LEU A 28 1.18 -7.97 -27.62
C LEU A 28 -0.32 -8.02 -27.86
N ASN A 29 -0.86 -9.19 -28.22
CA ASN A 29 -2.30 -9.40 -28.37
C ASN A 29 -2.88 -9.97 -27.07
N PHE A 30 -3.55 -9.11 -26.31
CA PHE A 30 -4.25 -9.48 -25.08
C PHE A 30 -5.75 -9.18 -25.20
N PRO A 31 -6.61 -10.02 -24.60
CA PRO A 31 -8.05 -9.85 -24.63
C PRO A 31 -8.46 -8.54 -23.94
N SER A 32 -9.44 -7.85 -24.51
CA SER A 32 -9.91 -6.53 -24.03
C SER A 32 -11.39 -6.52 -23.66
N ASP A 33 -12.04 -7.68 -23.67
CA ASP A 33 -13.39 -7.81 -23.15
C ASP A 33 -13.42 -7.65 -21.62
N PRO A 34 -14.56 -7.19 -21.06
CA PRO A 34 -14.64 -6.84 -19.64
C PRO A 34 -14.24 -7.97 -18.69
N ASP A 35 -14.67 -9.21 -18.98
CA ASP A 35 -14.40 -10.35 -18.10
C ASP A 35 -12.90 -10.65 -18.04
N ASN A 36 -12.20 -10.64 -19.18
CA ASN A 36 -10.76 -10.80 -19.21
C ASN A 36 -10.00 -9.63 -18.57
N ILE A 37 -10.51 -8.39 -18.67
CA ILE A 37 -9.91 -7.23 -17.99
C ILE A 37 -9.99 -7.38 -16.47
N VAL A 38 -11.10 -7.91 -15.95
CA VAL A 38 -11.24 -8.18 -14.51
C VAL A 38 -10.21 -9.22 -14.07
N VAL A 39 -10.10 -10.34 -14.78
CA VAL A 39 -9.12 -11.39 -14.46
C VAL A 39 -7.69 -10.87 -14.51
N MET A 40 -7.32 -10.12 -15.56
CA MET A 40 -5.99 -9.53 -15.67
C MET A 40 -5.70 -8.51 -14.57
N ARG A 41 -6.73 -7.79 -14.10
CA ARG A 41 -6.59 -6.86 -12.98
C ARG A 41 -6.32 -7.62 -11.68
N GLU A 42 -7.07 -8.67 -11.40
CA GLU A 42 -6.85 -9.51 -10.22
C GLU A 42 -5.45 -10.14 -10.24
N ASP A 43 -4.98 -10.60 -11.40
CA ASP A 43 -3.62 -11.12 -11.58
C ASP A 43 -2.54 -10.06 -11.30
N ILE A 44 -2.72 -8.83 -11.80
CA ILE A 44 -1.82 -7.70 -11.51
C ILE A 44 -1.85 -7.39 -10.01
N ASP A 45 -3.03 -7.26 -9.41
CA ASP A 45 -3.18 -6.93 -7.99
C ASP A 45 -2.52 -8.01 -7.11
N GLN A 46 -2.72 -9.29 -7.43
CA GLN A 46 -2.11 -10.41 -6.71
C GLN A 46 -0.58 -10.42 -6.86
N THR A 47 -0.08 -10.13 -8.06
CA THR A 47 1.36 -10.05 -8.32
C THR A 47 1.97 -8.90 -7.51
N LEU A 48 1.36 -7.72 -7.53
CA LEU A 48 1.82 -6.56 -6.78
C LEU A 48 1.83 -6.83 -5.27
N LEU A 49 0.80 -7.49 -4.73
CA LEU A 49 0.74 -7.87 -3.32
C LEU A 49 1.79 -8.92 -2.95
N ASN A 50 2.06 -9.88 -3.84
CA ASN A 50 3.04 -10.94 -3.59
C ASN A 50 4.49 -10.44 -3.71
N GLU A 51 4.74 -9.49 -4.60
CA GLU A 51 6.06 -8.92 -4.85
C GLU A 51 6.35 -7.67 -4.02
N SER A 52 5.34 -7.09 -3.35
CA SER A 52 5.56 -5.98 -2.42
C SER A 52 6.37 -6.42 -1.22
N GLU A 53 7.31 -5.58 -0.80
CA GLU A 53 8.05 -5.78 0.45
C GLU A 53 7.09 -5.75 1.65
N ASP A 54 7.35 -6.58 2.66
CA ASP A 54 6.61 -6.54 3.91
C ASP A 54 6.94 -5.23 4.65
N LEU A 55 5.95 -4.34 4.71
CA LEU A 55 6.07 -3.04 5.37
C LEU A 55 5.68 -3.11 6.85
N SER A 56 5.43 -4.30 7.41
CA SER A 56 5.07 -4.48 8.84
C SER A 56 6.12 -3.89 9.79
N ASP A 57 7.37 -3.87 9.35
CA ASP A 57 8.53 -3.42 10.14
C ASP A 57 8.81 -1.91 9.97
N LEU A 58 7.96 -1.16 9.28
CA LEU A 58 8.15 0.26 9.02
C LEU A 58 7.21 1.11 9.87
N CYS A 59 7.74 2.20 10.42
CA CYS A 59 6.94 3.21 11.07
C CYS A 59 6.10 3.95 10.03
N MET A 60 4.78 3.93 10.18
CA MET A 60 3.87 4.57 9.22
C MET A 60 3.92 6.10 9.21
N ALA A 61 4.63 6.73 10.14
CA ALA A 61 4.85 8.19 10.13
C ALA A 61 6.13 8.58 9.36
N CYS A 62 7.23 7.85 9.53
CA CYS A 62 8.52 8.22 8.94
C CYS A 62 8.99 7.33 7.79
N GLY A 63 8.37 6.17 7.60
CA GLY A 63 8.72 5.19 6.56
C GLY A 63 10.01 4.41 6.82
N ASN A 64 10.60 4.50 8.01
CA ASN A 64 11.84 3.79 8.34
C ASN A 64 11.59 2.70 9.38
N LYS A 65 12.46 1.68 9.36
CA LYS A 65 12.50 0.63 10.38
C LYS A 65 13.04 1.13 11.71
N TYR A 66 14.04 2.00 11.70
CA TYR A 66 14.67 2.52 12.91
C TYR A 66 14.39 4.03 13.08
N PRO A 67 14.26 4.52 14.32
CA PRO A 67 14.15 5.94 14.59
C PRO A 67 15.46 6.66 14.22
N TYR A 68 15.37 7.96 13.90
CA TYR A 68 16.53 8.78 13.50
C TYR A 68 17.51 9.11 14.64
N THR A 69 17.22 8.67 15.87
CA THR A 69 18.02 8.97 17.06
C THR A 69 18.98 7.81 17.37
N ASP A 70 20.23 8.12 17.72
CA ASP A 70 21.27 7.15 18.12
C ASP A 70 20.92 6.37 19.42
N ASP A 71 19.87 6.78 20.13
CA ASP A 71 19.41 6.14 21.36
C ASP A 71 18.57 4.89 21.04
N LYS A 72 19.18 3.73 21.31
CA LYS A 72 18.79 2.38 20.89
C LYS A 72 17.50 1.80 21.48
N VAL A 73 16.56 2.62 21.95
CA VAL A 73 15.28 2.09 22.47
C VAL A 73 14.22 2.22 21.40
N ASP A 74 14.10 1.17 20.61
CA ASP A 74 13.10 1.02 19.55
C ASP A 74 11.72 0.77 20.18
N THR A 75 11.15 1.82 20.79
CA THR A 75 9.81 1.75 21.40
C THR A 75 8.79 2.05 20.33
N TRP A 76 7.82 1.15 20.19
CA TRP A 76 6.75 1.25 19.22
C TRP A 76 5.41 1.41 19.93
N ILE A 77 4.46 2.03 19.23
CA ILE A 77 3.07 2.11 19.63
C ILE A 77 2.15 1.74 18.47
N GLU A 78 1.12 0.96 18.77
CA GLU A 78 0.09 0.54 17.81
C GLU A 78 -1.14 1.43 17.95
N CYS A 79 -1.69 1.90 16.82
CA CYS A 79 -2.97 2.61 16.80
C CYS A 79 -4.13 1.64 17.04
N ASP A 80 -4.95 1.91 18.07
CA ASP A 80 -6.11 1.08 18.44
C ASP A 80 -7.25 1.07 17.39
N SER A 81 -7.19 1.94 16.37
CA SER A 81 -8.21 2.02 15.31
C SER A 81 -7.82 1.35 14.00
N CYS A 82 -6.55 1.46 13.56
CA CYS A 82 -6.09 0.90 12.28
C CYS A 82 -5.04 -0.20 12.42
N SER A 83 -4.71 -0.61 13.66
CA SER A 83 -3.62 -1.54 13.98
C SER A 83 -2.27 -1.13 13.39
N GLY A 84 -2.09 0.18 13.31
CA GLY A 84 -0.95 0.77 12.66
C GLY A 84 0.23 0.97 13.59
N TRP A 85 1.43 0.56 13.17
CA TRP A 85 2.65 0.68 13.98
C TRP A 85 3.44 1.98 13.69
N TYR A 86 3.85 2.63 14.78
CA TYR A 86 4.61 3.87 14.75
C TYR A 86 5.74 3.83 15.78
N HIS A 87 6.88 4.45 15.50
CA HIS A 87 7.84 4.76 16.56
C HIS A 87 7.18 5.69 17.58
N TRP A 88 7.34 5.40 18.86
CA TRP A 88 6.79 6.20 19.96
C TRP A 88 7.23 7.67 19.86
N ASP A 89 8.47 7.89 19.45
CA ASP A 89 9.04 9.22 19.21
C ASP A 89 8.42 9.94 18.01
N CYS A 90 8.06 9.24 16.94
CA CYS A 90 7.39 9.83 15.79
C CYS A 90 5.99 10.36 16.15
N MET A 91 5.41 9.87 17.23
CA MET A 91 4.07 10.26 17.70
C MET A 91 4.08 11.25 18.85
N SER A 92 5.22 11.91 19.12
CA SER A 92 5.38 12.83 20.25
C SER A 92 5.20 12.17 21.62
N ARG A 93 5.57 10.89 21.74
CA ARG A 93 5.60 10.13 23.00
C ARG A 93 4.27 10.12 23.76
N PRO A 94 3.18 9.61 23.15
CA PRO A 94 1.88 9.46 23.82
C PRO A 94 1.98 8.52 25.04
N SER A 95 0.97 8.55 25.93
CA SER A 95 0.88 7.58 27.02
C SER A 95 0.78 6.15 26.46
N ILE A 96 1.49 5.20 27.08
CA ILE A 96 1.39 3.76 26.76
C ILE A 96 0.25 3.06 27.52
N GLU A 97 -0.36 3.75 28.50
CA GLU A 97 -1.44 3.20 29.35
C GLU A 97 -2.83 3.57 28.83
N GLU A 98 -2.90 4.44 27.82
CA GLU A 98 -4.13 4.98 27.26
C GLU A 98 -4.33 4.52 25.81
N VAL A 99 -5.57 4.65 25.32
CA VAL A 99 -5.89 4.42 23.91
C VAL A 99 -5.14 5.42 23.04
N PHE A 100 -4.40 4.91 22.06
CA PHE A 100 -3.70 5.72 21.08
C PHE A 100 -4.41 5.65 19.72
N ILE A 101 -4.91 6.80 19.27
CA ILE A 101 -5.49 6.97 17.93
C ILE A 101 -4.55 7.82 17.10
N CYS A 102 -4.03 7.27 15.99
CA CYS A 102 -3.10 8.00 15.13
C CYS A 102 -3.77 9.17 14.39
N PRO A 103 -3.02 10.18 13.92
CA PRO A 103 -3.55 11.34 13.21
C PRO A 103 -4.42 10.97 11.99
N GLY A 104 -4.09 9.88 11.29
CA GLY A 104 -4.88 9.40 10.16
C GLY A 104 -6.28 8.92 10.56
N CYS A 105 -6.42 8.35 11.77
CA CYS A 105 -7.70 7.87 12.29
C CYS A 105 -8.48 8.96 13.05
N GLN A 106 -7.81 10.02 13.51
CA GLN A 106 -8.45 11.17 14.16
C GLN A 106 -9.25 12.03 13.15
N GLY A 107 -9.02 11.86 11.84
CA GLY A 107 -9.69 12.62 10.78
C GLY A 107 -9.09 14.03 10.58
N PRO A 108 -9.57 14.79 9.58
CA PRO A 108 -9.09 16.15 9.37
C PRO A 108 -9.52 17.06 10.53
N LEU A 109 -8.54 17.77 11.11
CA LEU A 109 -8.75 18.93 11.97
C LEU A 109 -9.44 20.07 11.22
#